data_AF-A0AAP2AGR3-F1
#
_entry.id   AF-A0AAP2AGR3-F1
#
_cell.length_a   1.000
_cell.length_b   1.000
_cell.length_c   1.000
_cell.angle_alpha   90.00
_cell.angle_beta   90.00
_cell.angle_gamma   90.00
#
_symmetry.space_group_name_H-M   'P 1'
#
loop_
_entity.id
_entity.type
_entity.pdbx_description
1 polymer ?
#
loop_
_entity_poly.entity_id
_entity_poly.type
_entity_poly.pdbx_seq_one_letter_code
_entity_poly.pdbx_strand_id
1 'polypeptide(L)'
;MTTATLGDLFPDMRKAAPKQVKKKSPDRKKGTAETLKALYPEIDGWHPVFVSKLWLHWRQVNGMDLSEPKDRDERFMDYLAERIHQEMVERGSWR
;
A
#
# COMPACT_ATOMS: atom_id res chain seq x y z
N MET A 1 3.61 -49.66 -20.07
CA MET A 1 2.43 -48.77 -20.13
C MET A 1 2.95 -47.35 -20.29
N THR A 2 2.74 -46.71 -21.44
CA THR A 2 3.22 -45.34 -21.72
C THR A 2 2.06 -44.35 -21.58
N THR A 3 2.10 -43.51 -20.55
CA THR A 3 1.08 -42.50 -20.28
C THR A 3 1.35 -41.25 -21.12
N ALA A 4 0.86 -41.23 -22.37
CA ALA A 4 0.91 -40.03 -23.19
C ALA A 4 -0.03 -38.96 -22.58
N THR A 5 0.54 -37.84 -22.12
CA THR A 5 -0.24 -36.71 -21.60
C THR A 5 -0.79 -35.91 -22.79
N LEU A 6 -1.98 -35.32 -22.68
CA LEU A 6 -2.67 -34.58 -23.76
C LEU A 6 -1.78 -33.55 -24.49
N GLY A 7 -0.75 -33.01 -23.83
CA GLY A 7 0.23 -32.10 -24.41
C GLY A 7 1.22 -32.72 -25.41
N ASP A 8 1.38 -34.04 -25.42
CA ASP A 8 2.21 -34.78 -26.40
C ASP A 8 1.43 -35.09 -27.69
N LEU A 9 0.09 -35.19 -27.63
CA LEU A 9 -0.73 -35.50 -28.81
C LEU A 9 -0.88 -34.33 -29.79
N PHE A 10 -0.66 -33.09 -29.34
CA PHE A 10 -0.93 -31.90 -30.16
C PHE A 10 0.25 -30.91 -30.12
N PRO A 11 1.39 -31.25 -30.76
CA PRO A 11 2.57 -30.38 -30.79
C PRO A 11 2.31 -29.05 -31.52
N ASP A 12 1.37 -29.00 -32.47
CA ASP A 12 1.02 -27.75 -33.18
C ASP A 12 0.27 -26.74 -32.30
N MET A 13 -0.46 -27.18 -31.28
CA MET A 13 -1.13 -26.26 -30.34
C MET A 13 -0.13 -25.44 -29.51
N ARG A 14 1.09 -25.95 -29.28
CA ARG A 14 2.16 -25.18 -28.62
C ARG A 14 2.60 -23.97 -29.44
N LYS A 15 2.45 -24.00 -30.77
CA LYS A 15 2.82 -22.89 -31.67
C LYS A 15 1.69 -21.87 -31.84
N ALA A 16 0.44 -22.28 -31.62
CA ALA A 16 -0.74 -21.42 -31.70
C ALA A 16 -1.04 -20.66 -30.40
N ALA A 17 -0.45 -21.06 -29.27
CA ALA A 17 -0.57 -20.30 -28.03
C ALA A 17 0.10 -18.93 -28.21
N PRO A 18 -0.62 -17.81 -27.97
CA PRO A 18 0.01 -16.50 -28.01
C PRO A 18 1.16 -16.51 -27.00
N LYS A 19 2.38 -16.18 -27.46
CA LYS A 19 3.53 -15.97 -26.56
C LYS A 19 3.02 -15.06 -25.45
N GLN A 20 2.95 -15.59 -24.22
CA GLN A 20 2.69 -14.77 -23.04
C GLN A 20 3.88 -13.83 -22.92
N VAL A 21 3.77 -12.68 -23.59
CA VAL A 21 4.64 -11.55 -23.36
C VAL A 21 4.45 -11.27 -21.88
N LYS A 22 5.46 -11.58 -21.07
CA LYS A 22 5.50 -11.21 -19.66
C LYS A 22 5.33 -9.70 -19.67
N LYS A 23 4.09 -9.22 -19.50
CA LYS A 23 3.79 -7.82 -19.27
C LYS A 23 4.59 -7.49 -18.02
N LYS A 24 5.68 -6.73 -18.18
CA LYS A 24 6.35 -6.09 -17.05
C LYS A 24 5.23 -5.45 -16.25
N SER A 25 5.06 -5.91 -15.02
CA SER A 25 4.08 -5.33 -14.11
C SER A 25 4.29 -3.82 -14.16
N PRO A 26 3.24 -3.02 -14.40
CA PRO A 26 3.41 -1.58 -14.45
C PRO A 26 4.10 -1.18 -13.15
N ASP A 27 5.15 -0.37 -13.25
CA ASP A 27 5.86 0.23 -12.13
C ASP A 27 4.81 0.62 -11.10
N ARG A 28 4.70 -0.14 -10.01
CA ARG A 28 3.69 0.11 -8.99
C ARG A 28 4.09 1.45 -8.44
N LYS A 29 3.37 2.51 -8.81
CA LYS A 29 3.46 3.82 -8.16
C LYS A 29 3.54 3.52 -6.67
N LYS A 30 4.69 3.84 -6.05
CA LYS A 30 4.91 3.57 -4.63
C LYS A 30 3.68 4.09 -3.90
N GLY A 31 2.94 3.19 -3.25
CA GLY A 31 1.66 3.56 -2.67
C GLY A 31 1.87 4.69 -1.67
N THR A 32 0.85 5.52 -1.42
CA THR A 32 0.90 6.58 -0.39
C THR A 32 1.45 6.06 0.94
N ALA A 33 1.11 4.81 1.32
CA ALA A 33 1.66 4.12 2.47
C ALA A 33 3.17 3.88 2.39
N GLU A 34 3.70 3.42 1.26
CA GLU A 34 5.13 3.16 1.09
C GLU A 34 5.94 4.46 1.13
N THR A 35 5.40 5.53 0.55
CA THR A 35 5.99 6.88 0.65
C THR A 35 5.97 7.40 2.08
N LEU A 36 4.87 7.20 2.82
CA LEU A 36 4.79 7.57 4.23
C LEU A 36 5.79 6.80 5.09
N LYS A 37 5.94 5.49 4.87
CA LYS A 37 6.93 4.67 5.60
C LYS A 37 8.36 5.12 5.33
N ALA A 38 8.65 5.56 4.10
CA ALA A 38 9.97 6.10 3.76
C ALA A 38 10.25 7.46 4.43
N LEU A 39 9.23 8.30 4.59
CA LEU A 39 9.35 9.62 5.23
C LEU A 39 9.35 9.55 6.77
N TYR A 40 8.67 8.56 7.31
CA TYR A 40 8.49 8.34 8.75
C TYR A 40 8.81 6.87 9.08
N PRO A 41 10.10 6.53 9.28
CA PRO A 41 10.49 5.16 9.66
C PRO A 41 9.84 4.72 10.99
N GLU A 42 9.42 5.65 11.84
CA GLU A 42 8.72 5.39 13.10
C GLU A 42 7.37 4.67 12.91
N ILE A 43 6.73 4.83 11.75
CA ILE A 43 5.46 4.18 11.42
C ILE A 43 5.62 3.02 10.42
N ASP A 44 6.85 2.56 10.15
CA ASP A 44 7.10 1.50 9.18
C ASP A 44 6.35 0.20 9.52
N GLY A 45 6.25 -0.12 10.82
CA GLY A 45 5.51 -1.29 11.33
C GLY A 45 3.99 -1.17 11.27
N TRP A 46 3.44 -0.03 10.87
CA TRP A 46 2.01 0.23 10.93
C TRP A 46 1.27 -0.31 9.70
N HIS A 47 -0.01 -0.61 9.88
CA HIS A 47 -0.84 -1.15 8.81
C HIS A 47 -1.01 -0.11 7.68
N PRO A 48 -0.71 -0.45 6.42
CA PRO A 48 -0.60 0.53 5.32
C PRO A 48 -1.91 1.29 5.03
N VAL A 49 -3.06 0.61 5.17
CA VAL A 49 -4.38 1.24 5.00
C VAL A 49 -4.66 2.25 6.12
N PHE A 50 -4.20 1.95 7.34
CA PHE A 50 -4.40 2.83 8.49
C PHE A 50 -3.59 4.11 8.32
N VAL A 51 -2.30 3.96 8.01
CA VAL A 51 -1.38 5.08 7.74
C VAL A 51 -1.88 5.98 6.60
N SER A 52 -2.35 5.39 5.50
CA SER A 52 -2.88 6.15 4.36
C SER A 52 -4.16 6.90 4.71
N LYS A 53 -5.11 6.26 5.41
CA LYS A 53 -6.34 6.92 5.85
C LYS A 53 -6.07 8.09 6.79
N LEU A 54 -5.12 7.89 7.71
CA LEU A 54 -4.76 8.89 8.70
C LEU A 54 -4.11 10.11 8.07
N TRP A 55 -3.24 9.89 7.08
CA TRP A 55 -2.68 10.97 6.25
C TRP A 55 -3.75 11.77 5.52
N LEU A 56 -4.70 11.09 4.86
CA LEU A 56 -5.80 11.77 4.17
C LEU A 56 -6.69 12.54 5.15
N HIS A 57 -6.95 11.98 6.33
CA HIS A 57 -7.74 12.64 7.36
C HIS A 57 -7.04 13.89 7.89
N TRP A 58 -5.74 13.80 8.19
CA TRP A 58 -4.95 14.96 8.60
C TRP A 58 -4.98 16.06 7.54
N ARG A 59 -4.79 15.72 6.26
CA ARG A 59 -4.91 16.67 5.15
C ARG A 59 -6.29 17.35 5.11
N GLN A 60 -7.35 16.56 5.29
CA GLN A 60 -8.73 17.07 5.29
C GLN A 60 -9.00 18.04 6.45
N VAL A 61 -8.55 17.72 7.66
CA VAL A 61 -8.71 18.58 8.86
C VAL A 61 -7.96 19.91 8.68
N ASN A 62 -6.82 19.88 8.01
CA ASN A 62 -6.02 21.07 7.73
C ASN A 62 -6.45 21.83 6.47
N GLY A 63 -7.53 21.40 5.78
CA GLY A 63 -8.00 22.02 4.55
C GLY A 63 -7.02 21.94 3.38
N MET A 64 -6.12 20.96 3.39
CA MET A 64 -5.11 20.76 2.35
C MET A 64 -5.62 19.80 1.26
N ASP A 65 -5.07 19.93 0.05
CA ASP A 65 -5.33 18.97 -1.03
C ASP A 65 -4.90 17.55 -0.65
N LEU A 66 -5.76 16.59 -1.00
CA LEU A 66 -5.57 15.14 -0.84
C LEU A 66 -4.48 14.65 -1.80
N SER A 67 -3.24 15.00 -1.48
CA SER A 67 -2.04 14.72 -2.28
C SER A 67 -1.11 13.75 -1.56
N GLU A 68 -0.32 13.03 -2.36
CA GLU A 68 0.73 12.17 -1.83
C GLU A 68 1.74 13.01 -1.02
N PRO A 69 2.29 12.44 0.07
CA PRO A 69 3.33 13.08 0.85
C PRO A 69 4.59 13.20 0.00
N LYS A 70 5.11 14.41 -0.11
CA LYS A 70 6.37 14.70 -0.81
C LYS A 70 7.53 14.89 0.16
N ASP A 71 7.25 15.56 1.28
CA ASP A 71 8.21 15.91 2.30
C ASP A 71 7.73 15.48 3.69
N ARG A 72 8.69 15.37 4.60
CA ARG A 72 8.44 15.11 6.02
C ARG A 72 7.88 16.39 6.66
N ASP A 73 6.70 16.29 7.24
CA ASP A 73 6.03 17.34 8.00
C ASP A 73 5.83 16.85 9.45
N GLU A 74 6.51 17.47 10.40
CA GLU A 74 6.44 17.08 11.82
C GLU A 74 5.03 17.29 12.40
N ARG A 75 4.24 18.21 11.83
CA ARG A 75 2.85 18.46 12.29
C ARG A 75 1.94 17.27 12.05
N PHE A 76 2.24 16.43 11.07
CA PHE A 76 1.53 15.17 10.87
C PHE A 76 1.80 14.20 12.03
N MET A 77 3.04 14.16 12.54
CA MET A 77 3.42 13.30 13.66
C MET A 77 2.87 13.82 14.99
N ASP A 78 2.79 15.14 15.18
CA ASP A 78 2.10 15.71 16.35
C ASP A 78 0.61 15.38 16.31
N TYR A 79 -0.05 15.61 15.16
CA TYR A 79 -1.44 15.23 14.97
C TYR A 79 -1.69 13.74 15.22
N LEU A 80 -0.76 12.90 14.77
CA LEU A 80 -0.79 11.46 14.98
C LEU A 80 -0.81 11.12 16.48
N ALA A 81 0.11 11.70 17.25
CA ALA A 81 0.20 11.48 18.68
C ALA A 81 -1.05 11.97 19.42
N GLU A 82 -1.53 13.18 19.09
CA GLU A 82 -2.77 13.73 19.65
C GLU A 82 -3.98 12.84 19.34
N ARG A 83 -4.08 12.33 18.10
CA ARG A 83 -5.20 11.48 17.68
C ARG A 83 -5.20 10.15 18.43
N ILE A 84 -4.04 9.53 18.63
CA ILE A 84 -3.93 8.29 19.42
C ILE A 84 -4.31 8.57 20.87
N HIS A 85 -3.80 9.66 21.45
CA HIS A 85 -4.11 10.03 22.82
C HIS A 85 -5.62 10.26 23.01
N GLN A 86 -6.27 11.00 22.11
CA GLN A 86 -7.72 11.20 22.11
C GLN A 86 -8.47 9.86 22.02
N GLU A 87 -8.15 9.01 21.06
CA GLU A 87 -8.81 7.69 20.92
C GLU A 87 -8.61 6.81 22.17
N MET A 88 -7.43 6.86 22.79
CA MET A 88 -7.14 6.10 24.01
C MET A 88 -7.90 6.62 25.23
N VAL A 89 -8.05 7.94 25.36
CA VAL A 89 -8.85 8.59 26.41
C VAL A 89 -10.34 8.32 26.20
N GLU A 90 -10.86 8.47 24.97
CA GLU A 90 -12.25 8.19 24.63
C GLU A 90 -12.63 6.73 24.89
N ARG A 91 -11.71 5.80 24.62
CA ARG A 91 -11.89 4.37 24.91
C ARG A 91 -11.64 4.01 26.37
N GLY A 92 -11.34 4.98 27.23
CA GLY A 92 -11.07 4.79 28.66
C GLY A 92 -9.83 3.95 28.96
N SER A 93 -8.93 3.76 27.98
CA SER A 93 -7.69 2.99 28.11
C SER A 93 -6.56 3.80 28.75
N TRP A 94 -6.68 5.14 28.74
CA TRP A 94 -5.77 6.05 29.45
C TRP A 94 -6.60 7.00 30.33
N ARG A 95 -6.17 7.21 31.57
CA ARG A 95 -6.76 8.13 32.55
C ARG A 95 -5.76 9.19 32.95
#